data_AF-A0A3D0VAI7-F1
#
_entry.id   AF-A0A3D0VAI7-F1
#
_cell.length_a   1.000
_cell.length_b   1.000
_cell.length_c   1.000
_cell.angle_alpha   90.00
_cell.angle_beta   90.00
_cell.angle_gamma   90.00
#
_symmetry.space_group_name_H-M   'P 1'
#
loop_
_entity.id
_entity.type
_entity.pdbx_description
1 polymer ?
#
loop_
_entity_poly.entity_id
_entity_poly.type
_entity_poly.pdbx_seq_one_letter_code
_entity_poly.pdbx_strand_id
1 'polypeptide(L)' 'AWTPLFTHAAAVVTDGGTLAAHASLVAREYGIPAVVGVGNATEVLRTGQLVTVDGSAGTVEVECTAVELKGTAELPEPGA' A
#
# COMPACT_ATOMS: atom_id res chain seq x y z
N ALA A 1 -1.49 16.60 0.07
CA ALA A 1 -0.87 16.22 1.37
C ALA A 1 -1.24 14.77 1.66
N TRP A 2 -0.30 13.83 1.49
CA TRP A 2 -0.53 12.39 1.72
C TRP A 2 -0.07 11.93 3.12
N THR A 3 0.59 12.81 3.87
CA THR A 3 1.12 12.58 5.22
C THR A 3 0.14 11.97 6.23
N PRO A 4 -1.16 12.35 6.31
CA PRO A 4 -2.06 11.73 7.29
C PRO A 4 -2.44 10.28 6.96
N LEU A 5 -2.07 9.76 5.79
CA LEU A 5 -2.27 8.34 5.48
C LEU A 5 -1.27 7.45 6.22
N PHE A 6 -0.11 8.00 6.63
CA PHE A 6 0.96 7.25 7.28
C PHE A 6 0.58 6.79 8.69
N THR A 7 -0.32 7.51 9.38
CA THR A 7 -0.84 7.10 10.69
C THR A 7 -1.78 5.89 10.62
N HIS A 8 -2.37 5.61 9.45
CA HIS A 8 -3.26 4.46 9.25
C HIS A 8 -2.63 3.36 8.39
N ALA A 9 -1.50 3.65 7.73
CA ALA A 9 -0.81 2.71 6.87
C ALA A 9 0.04 1.73 7.69
N ALA A 10 -0.12 0.44 7.44
CA ALA A 10 0.74 -0.60 8.03
C ALA A 10 2.10 -0.70 7.33
N ALA A 11 2.18 -0.33 6.05
CA ALA A 11 3.39 -0.34 5.24
C ALA A 11 3.24 0.66 4.07
N VAL A 12 4.36 1.09 3.50
CA VAL A 12 4.39 1.97 2.33
C VAL A 12 5.17 1.31 1.21
N VAL A 13 4.55 1.18 0.05
CA VAL A 13 5.21 0.65 -1.16
C VAL A 13 5.09 1.69 -2.28
N THR A 14 6.19 2.01 -2.95
CA THR A 14 6.18 2.95 -4.09
C THR A 14 6.88 2.37 -5.32
N ASP A 15 6.30 2.64 -6.49
CA ASP A 15 6.89 2.27 -7.79
C ASP A 15 8.13 3.10 -8.09
N GLY A 16 8.02 4.41 -7.88
CA GLY A 16 9.09 5.38 -8.09
C GLY A 16 9.59 5.97 -6.77
N GLY A 17 10.81 6.48 -6.81
CA GLY A 17 11.46 7.12 -5.67
C GLY A 17 12.76 6.43 -5.27
N THR A 18 13.59 7.15 -4.53
CA THR A 18 14.83 6.62 -3.97
C THR A 18 14.66 6.36 -2.48
N LEU A 19 15.55 5.57 -1.88
CA LEU A 19 15.60 5.37 -0.42
C LEU A 19 15.69 6.70 0.38
N ALA A 20 16.12 7.78 -0.25
CA ALA A 20 16.21 9.13 0.32
C ALA A 20 14.98 10.02 0.03
N ALA A 21 13.93 9.48 -0.62
CA ALA A 21 12.71 10.22 -0.86
C ALA A 21 12.01 10.57 0.47
N HIS A 22 11.28 11.68 0.49
CA HIS A 22 10.54 12.16 1.66
C HIS A 22 9.61 11.08 2.24
N ALA A 23 9.02 10.23 1.39
CA ALA A 23 8.19 9.09 1.81
C ALA A 23 8.95 8.04 2.63
N SER A 24 10.19 7.71 2.26
CA SER A 24 11.02 6.70 2.95
C SER A 24 11.50 7.20 4.31
N LEU A 25 11.88 8.47 4.40
CA LEU A 25 12.29 9.10 5.65
C LEU A 25 11.11 9.19 6.64
N VAL A 26 9.96 9.67 6.17
CA VAL A 26 8.74 9.76 6.99
C VAL A 26 8.29 8.37 7.43
N ALA A 27 8.25 7.37 6.57
CA ALA A 27 7.88 6.01 6.97
C ALA A 27 8.74 5.47 8.13
N ARG A 28 10.06 5.72 8.09
CA ARG A 28 10.99 5.31 9.15
C ARG A 28 10.75 6.04 10.47
N GLU A 29 10.39 7.32 10.40
CA GLU A 29 10.04 8.12 11.58
C GLU A 29 8.73 7.64 12.23
N TYR A 30 7.78 7.18 11.42
CA TYR A 30 6.53 6.58 11.87
C TYR A 30 6.67 5.10 12.28
N GLY A 31 7.86 4.50 12.12
CA GLY A 31 8.12 3.10 12.48
C GLY A 31 7.42 2.08 11.56
N ILE A 32 7.00 2.49 10.37
CA ILE A 32 6.32 1.62 9.40
C ILE A 32 7.31 1.16 8.32
N PRO A 33 7.28 -0.12 7.91
CA PRO A 33 8.12 -0.63 6.84
C PRO A 33 7.81 0.08 5.52
N ALA A 34 8.86 0.58 4.86
CA ALA A 34 8.74 1.22 3.54
C ALA A 34 9.65 0.56 2.51
N VAL A 35 9.07 0.22 1.37
CA VAL A 35 9.77 -0.29 0.19
C VAL A 35 9.55 0.69 -0.95
N VAL A 36 10.63 1.25 -1.47
CA VAL A 36 10.57 2.28 -2.52
C VAL A 36 11.37 1.85 -3.73
N GLY A 37 10.90 2.22 -4.92
CA GLY A 37 11.58 1.91 -6.17
C GLY A 37 11.34 0.48 -6.66
N VAL A 38 10.18 -0.11 -6.35
CA VAL A 38 9.79 -1.45 -6.83
C VAL A 38 9.56 -1.46 -8.35
N GLY A 39 9.23 -0.30 -8.93
CA GLY A 39 9.00 -0.13 -10.37
C GLY A 39 7.61 -0.53 -10.83
N ASN A 40 7.11 -1.70 -10.41
CA ASN A 40 5.84 -2.27 -10.85
C ASN A 40 4.91 -2.70 -9.69
N ALA A 41 5.13 -2.20 -8.48
CA ALA A 41 4.27 -2.53 -7.33
C ALA A 41 2.81 -2.16 -7.58
N THR A 42 2.46 -1.00 -8.11
CA THR A 42 1.04 -0.65 -8.34
C THR A 42 0.41 -1.44 -9.49
N GLU A 43 1.23 -2.01 -10.39
CA GLU A 43 0.75 -2.88 -11.46
C GLU A 43 0.48 -4.30 -10.98
N VAL A 44 1.26 -4.78 -10.00
CA VAL A 44 1.15 -6.14 -9.42
C VAL A 44 0.15 -6.16 -8.27
N LEU A 45 0.17 -5.16 -7.40
CA LEU A 45 -0.69 -5.07 -6.23
C LEU A 45 -2.10 -4.58 -6.62
N ARG A 46 -3.11 -5.19 -6.01
CA ARG A 46 -4.52 -4.87 -6.17
C ARG A 46 -5.14 -4.59 -4.81
N THR A 47 -6.09 -3.66 -4.79
CA THR A 47 -6.89 -3.36 -3.60
C THR A 47 -7.56 -4.63 -3.09
N GLY A 48 -7.45 -4.86 -1.78
CA GLY A 48 -8.01 -6.04 -1.12
C GLY A 48 -7.09 -7.26 -1.14
N GLN A 49 -5.88 -7.21 -1.71
CA GLN A 49 -4.89 -8.28 -1.56
C GLN A 49 -4.18 -8.18 -0.21
N LEU A 50 -3.95 -9.35 0.40
CA LEU A 50 -3.06 -9.45 1.54
C LEU A 50 -1.62 -9.47 1.03
N VAL A 51 -0.77 -8.60 1.59
CA VAL A 51 0.64 -8.49 1.22
C VAL A 51 1.50 -8.43 2.46
N THR A 52 2.63 -9.11 2.40
CA THR A 52 3.69 -9.05 3.39
C THR A 52 4.76 -8.12 2.86
N VAL A 53 5.08 -7.07 3.62
CA VAL A 53 6.07 -6.06 3.24
C VAL A 53 7.23 -6.10 4.22
N ASP A 54 8.42 -6.43 3.73
CA ASP A 54 9.66 -6.37 4.49
C ASP A 54 10.47 -5.12 4.08
N GLY A 55 10.41 -4.09 4.92
CA GLY A 55 11.17 -2.85 4.73
C GLY A 55 12.67 -2.97 4.97
N SER A 56 13.16 -4.05 5.57
CA SER A 56 14.60 -4.31 5.79
C SER A 56 15.22 -5.01 4.58
N ALA A 57 14.53 -6.01 4.04
CA ALA A 57 14.93 -6.73 2.83
C ALA A 57 14.54 -6.00 1.53
N GLY A 58 13.62 -5.02 1.62
CA GLY A 58 13.08 -4.33 0.45
C GLY A 58 12.18 -5.24 -0.41
N THR A 59 11.54 -6.24 0.20
CA THR A 59 10.76 -7.27 -0.50
C THR A 59 9.28 -7.12 -0.19
N VAL A 60 8.45 -7.35 -1.21
CA VAL A 60 6.99 -7.39 -1.08
C VAL A 60 6.52 -8.74 -1.59
N GLU A 61 5.91 -9.53 -0.72
CA GLU A 61 5.32 -10.81 -1.05
C GLU A 61 3.80 -10.68 -1.05
N VAL A 62 3.17 -11.15 -2.12
CA VAL A 62 1.72 -11.20 -2.21
C VAL A 62 1.28 -12.54 -1.68
N GLU A 63 0.53 -12.53 -0.58
CA GLU A 63 -0.15 -13.75 -0.16
C GLU A 63 -1.38 -13.92 -1.04
N CYS A 64 -1.47 -15.06 -1.73
CA CYS A 64 -2.67 -15.49 -2.44
C CYS A 64 -3.77 -15.85 -1.43
N THR A 65 -4.26 -14.88 -0.69
CA THR A 65 -5.46 -15.04 0.10
C THR A 65 -6.63 -14.69 -0.81
N ALA A 66 -7.45 -15.69 -1.14
CA ALA A 66 -8.76 -15.46 -1.76
C ALA A 66 -9.60 -14.66 -0.76
N VAL A 67 -9.63 -13.34 -0.92
CA VAL A 67 -10.44 -12.49 -0.06
C VAL A 67 -11.88 -12.63 -0.52
N GLU A 68 -12.68 -13.29 0.32
CA GLU A 68 -14.13 -13.32 0.23
C GLU A 68 -14.63 -11.87 0.12
N LEU A 69 -15.23 -11.54 -1.02
CA LEU A 69 -15.84 -10.25 -1.28
C LEU A 69 -17.05 -10.09 -0.34
N LYS A 70 -16.86 -9.48 0.83
CA LYS A 70 -17.99 -8.98 1.59
C LYS A 70 -18.52 -7.74 0.86
N GLY A 71 -19.51 -7.98 -0.01
CA GLY A 71 -20.18 -6.94 -0.76
C GLY A 71 -20.75 -5.86 0.17
N THR A 72 -20.41 -4.61 -0.13
CA THR A 72 -21.27 -3.48 0.19
C THR A 72 -21.90 -3.06 -1.12
N ALA A 73 -23.15 -3.44 -1.29
CA ALA A 73 -24.02 -2.84 -2.28
C ALA A 73 -24.23 -1.37 -1.88
N GLU A 74 -23.81 -0.44 -2.73
CA GLU A 74 -24.46 0.86 -2.82
C GLU A 74 -25.04 0.96 -4.23
N LEU A 75 -26.37 0.87 -4.29
CA LEU A 75 -27.18 0.95 -5.49
C LEU A 75 -27.05 2.35 -6.10
N PRO A 76 -26.98 2.53 -7.43
CA PRO A 76 -27.21 3.84 -8.01
C PRO A 76 -28.70 4.20 -7.86
N GLU A 77 -28.99 5.28 -7.13
CA GLU A 77 -30.32 5.90 -7.08
C GLU A 77 -30.76 6.30 -8.51
N PRO A 78 -31.90 5.81 -9.02
CA PRO A 78 -32.39 6.19 -10.34
C PRO A 78 -33.15 7.53 -10.25
N GLY A 79 -32.54 8.59 -10.78
CA GLY A 79 -33.23 9.81 -11.24
C GLY A 79 -34.05 10.59 -10.21
N ALA A 80 -33.52 11.74 -9.80
CA ALA A 80 -34.30 12.89 -9.36
C ALA A 80 -33.85 14.12 -10.16
#